data_AF-A0A0N0S010-F1
#
_entry.id   AF-A0A0N0S010-F1
#
_cell.length_a   1.000
_cell.length_b   1.000
_cell.length_c   1.000
_cell.angle_alpha   90.00
_cell.angle_beta   90.00
_cell.angle_gamma   90.00
#
_symmetry.space_group_name_H-M   'P 1'
#
loop_
_entity.id
_entity.type
_entity.pdbx_description
1 polymer ?
#
loop_
_entity_poly.entity_id
_entity_poly.type
_entity_poly.pdbx_seq_one_letter_code
_entity_poly.pdbx_strand_id
1 'polypeptide(L)'
;MGSSIFLNECPSKTNFHALDLIMARGRPKVSVSPCRFCNMQFKRVEHLQRHERIHTQEKPFSCECGQKFSRRSVLNVRIEVLQWRYLTMKQRSSHAPP
;
A
#
# COMPACT_ATOMS: atom_id res chain seq x y z
N MET A 1 -44.49 -45.04 -14.01
CA MET A 1 -43.88 -45.11 -12.65
C MET A 1 -42.41 -44.80 -12.84
N GLY A 2 -42.08 -43.52 -12.71
CA GLY A 2 -40.82 -42.97 -13.19
C GLY A 2 -39.82 -42.66 -12.08
N SER A 3 -38.61 -42.35 -12.55
CA SER A 3 -37.52 -41.64 -11.88
C SER A 3 -36.59 -42.55 -11.07
N SER A 4 -35.51 -43.05 -11.68
CA SER A 4 -34.22 -42.38 -11.94
C SER A 4 -33.39 -42.22 -10.67
N ILE A 5 -32.39 -43.08 -10.54
CA ILE A 5 -31.38 -43.11 -9.48
C ILE A 5 -30.39 -41.98 -9.77
N PHE A 6 -30.50 -40.87 -9.05
CA PHE A 6 -29.45 -39.85 -9.02
C PHE A 6 -28.37 -40.31 -8.03
N LEU A 7 -27.20 -40.68 -8.57
CA LEU A 7 -25.95 -40.61 -7.84
C LEU A 7 -25.61 -39.14 -7.60
N ASN A 8 -25.13 -38.86 -6.38
CA ASN A 8 -24.35 -37.71 -5.88
C ASN A 8 -25.03 -37.06 -4.67
N GLU A 9 -24.35 -37.03 -3.53
CA GLU A 9 -24.08 -35.78 -2.82
C GLU A 9 -23.06 -35.99 -1.69
N CYS A 10 -22.13 -35.03 -1.58
CA CYS A 10 -20.90 -35.05 -0.77
C CYS A 10 -21.12 -35.19 0.75
N PRO A 11 -20.18 -35.80 1.49
CA PRO A 11 -20.26 -35.96 2.94
C PRO A 11 -19.80 -34.68 3.63
N SER A 12 -20.68 -33.68 3.75
CA SER A 12 -20.37 -32.47 4.55
C SER A 12 -21.61 -31.79 5.13
N LYS A 13 -22.62 -32.57 5.49
CA LYS A 13 -23.79 -32.08 6.23
C LYS A 13 -23.83 -32.72 7.62
N THR A 14 -22.98 -32.27 8.53
CA THR A 14 -23.11 -32.55 9.97
C THR A 14 -23.56 -31.28 10.69
N ASN A 15 -24.81 -31.33 11.17
CA ASN A 15 -25.36 -30.64 12.34
C ASN A 15 -25.13 -29.11 12.47
N PHE A 16 -25.95 -28.33 11.75
CA PHE A 16 -26.23 -26.93 12.11
C PHE A 16 -27.26 -26.86 13.25
N HIS A 17 -26.86 -27.21 14.47
CA HIS A 17 -27.63 -26.91 15.68
C HIS A 17 -26.71 -26.26 16.73
N ALA A 18 -27.00 -24.99 17.03
CA ALA A 18 -26.67 -24.27 18.27
C ALA A 18 -25.35 -23.48 18.43
N LEU A 19 -24.57 -23.12 17.39
CA LEU A 19 -23.35 -22.30 17.57
C LEU A 19 -23.09 -21.17 16.56
N ASP A 20 -24.11 -20.64 15.86
CA ASP A 20 -23.93 -19.55 14.88
C ASP A 20 -24.25 -18.13 15.40
N LEU A 21 -23.82 -17.78 16.62
CA LEU A 21 -23.94 -16.40 17.14
C LEU A 21 -22.68 -15.53 16.93
N ILE A 22 -21.65 -16.00 16.23
CA ILE A 22 -20.35 -15.28 16.12
C ILE A 22 -20.01 -14.79 14.70
N MET A 23 -20.82 -15.06 13.67
CA MET A 23 -20.52 -14.66 12.28
C MET A 23 -21.33 -13.45 11.76
N ALA A 24 -21.90 -12.63 12.65
CA ALA A 24 -22.56 -11.37 12.29
C ALA A 24 -21.60 -10.17 12.06
N ARG A 25 -20.30 -10.41 11.93
CA ARG A 25 -19.34 -9.40 11.46
C ARG A 25 -19.03 -9.66 9.99
N GLY A 26 -19.98 -9.34 9.13
CA GLY A 26 -19.71 -9.25 7.69
C GLY A 26 -18.43 -8.43 7.48
N ARG A 27 -17.44 -8.98 6.77
CA ARG A 27 -16.24 -8.22 6.44
C ARG A 27 -16.70 -6.95 5.73
N PRO A 28 -16.30 -5.73 6.17
CA PRO A 28 -16.65 -4.54 5.44
C PRO A 28 -16.20 -4.75 3.99
N LYS A 29 -17.14 -4.62 3.06
CA LYS A 29 -16.87 -4.75 1.63
C LYS A 29 -15.94 -3.60 1.26
N VAL A 30 -14.63 -3.86 1.33
CA VAL A 30 -13.61 -2.86 0.99
C VAL A 30 -13.76 -2.57 -0.49
N SER A 31 -14.28 -1.39 -0.81
CA SER A 31 -14.34 -0.89 -2.17
C SER A 31 -12.92 -0.68 -2.68
N VAL A 32 -12.45 -1.59 -3.52
CA VAL A 32 -11.14 -1.49 -4.16
C VAL A 32 -11.29 -0.65 -5.42
N SER A 33 -10.49 0.40 -5.55
CA SER A 33 -10.49 1.30 -6.71
C SER A 33 -9.37 0.92 -7.67
N PRO A 34 -9.65 0.64 -8.96
CA PRO A 34 -8.63 0.32 -9.96
C PRO A 34 -7.90 1.56 -10.47
N CYS A 35 -6.65 1.37 -10.92
CA CYS A 35 -5.90 2.38 -11.66
C CYS A 35 -6.48 2.56 -13.07
N ARG A 36 -6.47 3.80 -13.56
CA ARG A 36 -6.96 4.14 -14.91
C ARG A 36 -5.98 3.77 -16.02
N PHE A 37 -4.70 3.58 -15.68
CA PHE A 37 -3.62 3.33 -16.64
C PHE A 37 -3.11 1.88 -16.61
N CYS A 38 -3.49 1.10 -15.60
CA CYS A 38 -3.10 -0.31 -15.48
C CYS A 38 -4.10 -1.11 -14.63
N ASN A 39 -3.95 -2.43 -14.60
CA ASN A 39 -4.87 -3.34 -13.90
C ASN A 39 -4.63 -3.45 -12.38
N MET A 40 -3.83 -2.55 -11.78
CA MET A 40 -3.61 -2.55 -10.34
C MET A 40 -4.83 -2.00 -9.59
N GLN A 41 -5.18 -2.65 -8.46
CA GLN A 41 -6.32 -2.25 -7.63
C GLN A 41 -5.85 -1.90 -6.22
N PHE A 42 -6.43 -0.83 -5.65
CA PHE A 42 -6.03 -0.30 -4.35
C PHE A 42 -7.22 -0.19 -3.40
N LYS A 43 -7.02 -0.64 -2.16
CA LYS A 43 -8.03 -0.56 -1.09
C LYS A 43 -8.24 0.86 -0.54
N ARG A 44 -7.29 1.77 -0.79
CA ARG A 44 -7.31 3.15 -0.30
C ARG A 44 -7.08 4.12 -1.45
N VAL A 45 -7.87 5.19 -1.50
CA VAL A 45 -7.78 6.23 -2.54
C VAL A 45 -6.41 6.94 -2.51
N GLU A 46 -5.86 7.21 -1.33
CA GLU A 46 -4.51 7.78 -1.15
C GLU A 46 -3.39 6.94 -1.79
N HIS A 47 -3.55 5.61 -1.81
CA HIS A 47 -2.60 4.70 -2.43
C HIS A 47 -2.75 4.72 -3.94
N LEU A 48 -3.98 4.76 -4.45
CA LEU A 48 -4.29 4.90 -5.87
C LEU A 48 -3.74 6.21 -6.42
N GLN A 49 -4.06 7.36 -5.81
CA GLN A 49 -3.57 8.67 -6.27
C GLN A 49 -2.04 8.75 -6.31
N ARG A 50 -1.36 8.19 -5.30
CA ARG A 50 0.11 8.11 -5.30
C ARG A 50 0.65 7.19 -6.40
N HIS A 51 -0.06 6.11 -6.71
CA HIS A 51 0.32 5.21 -7.79
C HIS A 51 0.13 5.88 -9.16
N GLU A 52 -0.96 6.61 -9.38
CA GLU A 52 -1.22 7.33 -10.64
C GLU A 52 -0.12 8.34 -11.00
N ARG A 53 0.56 8.93 -10.00
CA ARG A 53 1.74 9.80 -10.23
C ARG A 53 2.90 9.12 -10.95
N ILE A 54 2.96 7.77 -10.95
CA ILE A 54 3.96 7.02 -11.70
C ILE A 54 3.67 7.09 -13.21
N HIS A 55 2.40 7.10 -13.58
CA HIS A 55 1.96 7.21 -14.98
C HIS A 55 2.04 8.64 -15.48
N THR A 56 1.62 9.62 -14.66
CA THR A 56 1.68 11.05 -15.04
C THR A 56 3.08 11.67 -14.89
N GLN A 57 4.01 10.94 -14.26
CA GLN A 57 5.35 11.43 -13.91
C GLN A 57 5.36 12.72 -13.07
N GLU A 58 4.25 13.04 -12.42
CA GLU A 58 4.14 14.22 -11.58
C GLU A 58 5.02 14.10 -10.33
N LYS A 59 5.87 15.11 -10.13
CA LYS A 59 6.79 15.20 -9.00
C LYS A 59 6.53 16.51 -8.22
N PRO A 60 5.46 16.53 -7.40
CA PRO A 60 5.04 17.75 -6.70
C PRO A 60 5.99 18.16 -5.56
N PHE A 61 6.93 17.30 -5.16
CA PHE A 61 7.84 17.59 -4.05
C PHE A 61 9.21 17.99 -4.59
N SER A 62 9.58 19.26 -4.48
CA SER A 62 10.91 19.76 -4.85
C SER A 62 11.79 19.97 -3.61
N CYS A 63 13.06 19.58 -3.72
CA CYS A 63 14.11 19.98 -2.80
C CYS A 63 14.76 21.29 -3.29
N GLU A 64 15.33 22.08 -2.37
CA GLU A 64 16.09 23.30 -2.69
C GLU A 64 17.29 23.03 -3.60
N CYS A 65 17.79 21.78 -3.66
CA CYS A 65 18.82 21.37 -4.62
C CYS A 65 18.30 21.16 -6.07
N GLY A 66 17.06 21.54 -6.36
CA GLY A 66 16.43 21.41 -7.68
C GLY A 66 15.91 20.00 -8.01
N GLN A 67 16.14 19.00 -7.15
CA GLN A 67 15.63 17.64 -7.37
C GLN A 67 14.14 17.54 -7.02
N LYS A 68 13.35 16.96 -7.94
CA LYS A 68 11.93 16.70 -7.76
C LYS A 68 11.67 15.22 -7.44
N PHE A 69 10.75 14.96 -6.53
CA PHE A 69 10.35 13.64 -6.05
C PHE A 69 8.83 13.46 -6.14
N SER A 70 8.39 12.22 -6.36
CA SER A 70 6.97 11.87 -6.44
C SER A 70 6.32 11.62 -5.06
N ARG A 71 7.14 11.47 -4.01
CA ARG A 71 6.72 11.13 -2.64
C ARG A 71 7.45 11.98 -1.60
N ARG A 72 6.71 12.44 -0.57
CA ARG A 72 7.25 13.23 0.56
C ARG A 72 8.26 12.46 1.41
N SER A 73 8.01 11.18 1.68
CA SER A 73 8.94 10.36 2.48
C SER A 73 10.32 10.24 1.84
N VAL A 74 10.37 10.14 0.51
CA VAL A 74 11.64 10.07 -0.25
C VAL A 74 12.38 11.41 -0.18
N LEU A 75 11.66 12.53 -0.26
CA LEU A 75 12.26 13.87 -0.06
C LEU A 75 12.84 14.02 1.35
N ASN A 76 12.11 13.60 2.40
CA ASN A 76 12.56 13.73 3.78
C ASN A 76 13.86 12.96 4.05
N VAL A 77 13.92 11.69 3.64
CA VAL A 77 15.15 10.87 3.77
C VAL A 77 16.32 11.52 3.02
N ARG A 78 16.06 12.10 1.83
CA ARG A 78 17.10 12.79 1.07
C ARG A 78 17.61 14.03 1.81
N ILE A 79 16.71 14.84 2.37
CA ILE A 79 17.07 16.04 3.13
C ILE A 79 17.87 15.65 4.38
N GLU A 80 17.46 14.62 5.12
CA GLU A 80 18.17 14.10 6.30
C GLU A 80 19.59 13.65 5.95
N VAL A 81 19.77 12.91 4.85
CA VAL A 81 21.10 12.46 4.39
C VAL A 81 21.97 13.65 3.97
N LEU A 82 21.40 14.65 3.28
CA LEU A 82 22.13 15.86 2.91
C LEU A 82 22.53 16.69 4.14
N GLN A 83 21.65 16.79 5.14
CA GLN A 83 21.93 17.43 6.42
C GLN A 83 23.03 16.68 7.19
N TRP A 84 23.00 15.35 7.23
CA TRP A 84 24.06 14.57 7.87
C TRP A 84 25.42 14.75 7.18
N ARG A 85 25.45 14.77 5.84
CA ARG A 85 26.67 15.10 5.07
C ARG A 85 27.18 16.51 5.35
N TYR A 86 26.30 17.50 5.45
CA TYR A 86 26.67 18.87 5.81
C TYR A 86 27.24 18.96 7.25
N LEU A 87 26.58 18.31 8.21
CA LEU A 87 27.00 18.30 9.62
C LEU A 87 28.34 17.58 9.82
N THR A 88 28.55 16.44 9.16
CA THR A 88 29.83 15.70 9.20
C THR A 88 30.99 16.47 8.55
N MET A 89 30.73 17.17 7.44
CA MET A 89 31.71 18.09 6.86
C MET A 89 32.08 19.22 7.83
N LYS A 90 31.07 19.82 8.50
CA LYS A 90 31.27 20.91 9.46
C LYS A 90 32.05 20.49 10.71
N GLN A 91 31.85 19.26 11.19
CA GLN A 91 32.59 18.72 12.35
C GLN A 91 34.07 18.42 12.03
N ARG A 92 34.43 18.12 10.77
CA ARG A 92 35.84 17.92 10.36
C ARG A 92 36.65 19.22 10.30
N SER A 93 36.01 20.38 10.13
CA SER A 93 36.71 21.69 10.16
C SER A 93 37.06 22.18 11.56
N SER A 94 36.51 21.59 12.61
CA SER A 94 36.83 21.91 14.02
C SER A 94 37.93 21.04 14.63
N HIS A 95 38.48 20.09 13.88
CA HIS A 95 39.60 19.24 14.29
C HIS A 95 40.71 19.33 13.23
N ALA A 96 41.33 20.50 13.12
CA ALA A 96 42.64 20.58 12.48
C ALA A 96 43.64 19.82 13.38
N PRO A 97 44.29 18.74 12.91
CA PRO A 97 45.38 18.15 13.67
C PRO A 97 46.53 19.17 13.78
N PRO A 98 47.25 19.22 14.92
CA PRO A 98 48.39 20.11 15.11
C PRO A 98 49.52 19.85 14.11
#